data_AF-A0A3R7PVS6-F1
#
_entry.id   AF-A0A3R7PVS6-F1
#
_cell.length_a   1.000
_cell.length_b   1.000
_cell.length_c   1.000
_cell.angle_alpha   90.00
_cell.angle_beta   90.00
_cell.angle_gamma   90.00
#
_symmetry.space_group_name_H-M   'P 1'
#
loop_
_entity.id
_entity.type
_entity.pdbx_description
1 polymer ?
#
loop_
_entity_poly.entity_id
_entity_poly.type
_entity_poly.pdbx_seq_one_letter_code
_entity_poly.pdbx_strand_id
1 'polypeptide(L)'
;MSAVLTMAVGMLLIDISALQENMVCTTDYSNASKCPEVFFAQSYHAARMKFKEAAQEAGAAWEQHSVLQEDGFDYTVDTAFVRGKRSKNLLVHMSGARGVDGFTGSAVQVKLLREWNSSREDGPSVLFVHAVNPYGMAHFRTCNEENVDLGSNYLSPKDWEGVLALNPNSSGYDEVLESLQMSRAPRFIDRYMFLFRLVKGIATKGLGVLKQTLSTGQYHRSDAVGFGGHGEQRAITVLREILKSQSITGIEKSILLDVRTGPGKEGAETIVPSSREDAAIATTIFTGAKVVSNNGGAESTGDIVPRDILGENSLTFKETFGTMRWLFVVRALFLENAACNYAKGSHTHAVMQEWVRDAFYPQTMSYKNAVLKKGVIAFNCAWRHLSEA
;
A
#
# COMPACT_ATOMS: atom_id res chain seq x y z
N MET A 1 6.38 39.74 -13.83
CA MET A 1 5.58 38.94 -12.88
C MET A 1 6.54 37.99 -12.17
N SER A 2 6.83 38.22 -10.88
CA SER A 2 7.89 37.49 -10.15
C SER A 2 7.61 35.98 -10.09
N ALA A 3 8.64 35.14 -10.14
CA ALA A 3 8.54 33.69 -9.94
C ALA A 3 7.76 33.33 -8.65
N VAL A 4 7.83 34.20 -7.64
CA VAL A 4 7.08 34.09 -6.39
C VAL A 4 5.56 34.22 -6.61
N LEU A 5 5.12 35.15 -7.47
CA LEU A 5 3.71 35.34 -7.79
C LEU A 5 3.19 34.16 -8.62
N THR A 6 3.99 33.64 -9.56
CA THR A 6 3.65 32.43 -10.33
C THR A 6 3.56 31.19 -9.42
N MET A 7 4.47 31.02 -8.47
CA MET A 7 4.40 29.93 -7.49
C MET A 7 3.20 30.09 -6.54
N ALA A 8 2.90 31.31 -6.08
CA ALA A 8 1.76 31.58 -5.22
C ALA A 8 0.42 31.33 -5.94
N VAL A 9 0.28 31.78 -7.18
CA VAL A 9 -0.91 31.53 -8.01
C VAL A 9 -1.02 30.04 -8.35
N GLY A 10 0.08 29.37 -8.72
CA GLY A 10 0.09 27.93 -8.97
C GLY A 10 -0.26 27.11 -7.72
N MET A 11 0.18 27.54 -6.53
CA MET A 11 -0.23 26.93 -5.27
C MET A 11 -1.72 27.17 -5.00
N LEU A 12 -2.25 28.38 -5.19
CA LEU A 12 -3.67 28.69 -4.97
C LEU A 12 -4.60 27.85 -5.86
N LEU A 13 -4.17 27.59 -7.10
CA LEU A 13 -4.93 26.79 -8.08
C LEU A 13 -4.79 25.27 -7.89
N ILE A 14 -3.89 24.80 -7.02
CA ILE A 14 -3.59 23.37 -6.87
C ILE A 14 -4.79 22.54 -6.39
N ASP A 15 -5.72 23.19 -5.71
CA ASP A 15 -6.95 22.58 -5.19
C ASP A 15 -8.18 22.86 -6.08
N ILE A 16 -8.02 23.65 -7.17
CA ILE A 16 -9.12 24.08 -8.07
C ILE A 16 -9.21 23.20 -9.32
N SER A 17 -8.11 22.60 -9.77
CA SER A 17 -8.21 21.45 -10.67
C SER A 17 -8.76 20.27 -9.87
N ALA A 18 -9.84 19.62 -10.35
CA ALA A 18 -10.13 18.26 -9.92
C ALA A 18 -8.79 17.50 -10.00
N LEU A 19 -8.31 16.97 -8.87
CA LEU A 19 -6.98 16.36 -8.82
C LEU A 19 -6.84 15.29 -9.88
N GLN A 20 -7.98 14.70 -10.31
CA GLN A 20 -8.09 13.74 -11.39
C GLN A 20 -9.40 13.98 -12.15
N GLU A 21 -9.34 14.06 -13.48
CA GLU A 21 -10.55 13.96 -14.30
C GLU A 21 -11.13 12.56 -14.11
N ASN A 22 -12.46 12.46 -13.92
CA ASN A 22 -13.17 11.19 -13.99
C ASN A 22 -13.09 10.68 -15.43
N MET A 23 -12.01 9.98 -15.76
CA MET A 23 -11.80 9.41 -17.09
C MET A 23 -12.72 8.20 -17.24
N VAL A 24 -13.93 8.46 -17.73
CA VAL A 24 -14.91 7.47 -18.18
C VAL A 24 -14.36 6.84 -19.47
N CYS A 25 -14.34 5.50 -19.57
CA CYS A 25 -13.97 4.84 -20.81
C CYS A 25 -14.89 5.32 -21.94
N THR A 26 -14.34 6.06 -22.90
CA THR A 26 -15.11 6.70 -23.98
C THR A 26 -15.52 5.74 -25.10
N THR A 27 -15.23 4.45 -24.94
CA THR A 27 -15.45 3.43 -25.98
C THR A 27 -16.35 2.31 -25.45
N ASP A 28 -15.76 1.16 -25.16
CA ASP A 28 -16.46 -0.10 -24.90
C ASP A 28 -16.00 -0.69 -23.56
N TYR A 29 -16.91 -0.67 -22.60
CA TYR A 29 -16.70 -1.24 -21.27
C TYR A 29 -16.59 -2.76 -21.27
N SER A 30 -16.96 -3.44 -22.36
CA SER A 30 -16.80 -4.90 -22.48
C SER A 30 -15.39 -5.30 -22.92
N ASN A 31 -14.63 -4.38 -23.51
CA ASN A 31 -13.27 -4.64 -23.97
C ASN A 31 -12.23 -4.22 -22.94
N ALA A 32 -11.79 -5.18 -22.12
CA ALA A 32 -10.78 -4.97 -21.07
C ALA A 32 -9.43 -4.44 -21.59
N SER A 33 -9.08 -4.70 -22.85
CA SER A 33 -7.87 -4.18 -23.48
C SER A 33 -7.98 -2.70 -23.87
N LYS A 34 -9.21 -2.19 -24.04
CA LYS A 34 -9.50 -0.77 -24.32
C LYS A 34 -9.90 0.00 -23.07
N CYS A 35 -10.44 -0.69 -22.06
CA CYS A 35 -10.97 -0.10 -20.84
C CYS A 35 -10.41 -0.82 -19.59
N PRO A 36 -9.26 -0.37 -19.03
CA PRO A 36 -8.72 -0.95 -17.81
C PRO A 36 -9.64 -0.76 -16.59
N GLU A 37 -10.57 0.21 -16.60
CA GLU A 37 -11.54 0.47 -15.53
C GLU A 37 -12.32 -0.77 -15.06
N VAL A 38 -12.51 -1.76 -15.93
CA VAL A 38 -13.21 -3.00 -15.58
C VAL A 38 -12.54 -3.76 -14.44
N PHE A 39 -11.23 -3.58 -14.24
CA PHE A 39 -10.46 -4.18 -13.15
C PHE A 39 -10.38 -3.30 -11.90
N PHE A 40 -10.62 -2.00 -12.03
CA PHE A 40 -10.46 -1.01 -10.96
C PHE A 40 -11.76 -0.73 -10.22
N ALA A 41 -11.69 -0.25 -8.98
CA ALA A 41 -12.85 0.04 -8.15
C ALA A 41 -12.70 1.37 -7.42
N GLN A 42 -13.83 2.03 -7.14
CA GLN A 42 -13.87 3.33 -6.45
C GLN A 42 -14.22 3.22 -4.96
N SER A 43 -14.54 2.01 -4.49
CA SER A 43 -14.83 1.74 -3.07
C SER A 43 -14.33 0.35 -2.69
N TYR A 44 -14.00 0.17 -1.41
CA TYR A 44 -13.58 -1.13 -0.87
C TYR A 44 -14.59 -2.23 -1.19
N HIS A 45 -15.89 -1.99 -0.98
CA HIS A 45 -16.92 -2.98 -1.28
C HIS A 45 -16.97 -3.37 -2.76
N ALA A 46 -16.83 -2.40 -3.68
CA ALA A 46 -16.77 -2.69 -5.11
C ALA A 46 -15.51 -3.48 -5.48
N ALA A 47 -14.36 -3.14 -4.88
CA ALA A 47 -13.09 -3.87 -5.09
C ALA A 47 -13.22 -5.32 -4.61
N ARG A 48 -13.79 -5.51 -3.42
CA ARG A 48 -14.06 -6.82 -2.83
C ARG A 48 -14.98 -7.67 -3.69
N MET A 49 -16.08 -7.11 -4.17
CA MET A 49 -17.00 -7.82 -5.06
C MET A 49 -16.31 -8.26 -6.36
N LYS A 50 -15.54 -7.38 -7.00
CA LYS A 50 -14.77 -7.72 -8.19
C LYS A 50 -13.74 -8.82 -7.92
N PHE A 51 -13.05 -8.77 -6.78
CA PHE A 51 -12.09 -9.80 -6.38
C PHE A 51 -12.77 -11.16 -6.18
N LYS A 52 -13.89 -11.18 -5.46
CA LYS A 52 -14.68 -12.39 -5.21
C LYS A 52 -15.20 -13.01 -6.50
N GLU A 53 -15.80 -12.21 -7.38
CA GLU A 53 -16.29 -12.67 -8.69
C GLU A 53 -15.14 -13.26 -9.52
N ALA A 54 -14.00 -12.56 -9.61
CA ALA A 54 -12.84 -13.04 -10.33
C ALA A 54 -12.26 -14.33 -9.72
N ALA A 55 -12.25 -14.46 -8.39
CA ALA A 55 -11.81 -15.67 -7.70
C ALA A 55 -12.70 -16.87 -8.04
N GLN A 56 -14.02 -16.67 -8.09
CA GLN A 56 -14.97 -17.70 -8.47
C GLN A 56 -14.81 -18.11 -9.94
N GLU A 57 -14.64 -17.14 -10.85
CA GLU A 57 -14.36 -17.38 -12.27
C GLU A 57 -13.06 -18.18 -12.48
N ALA A 58 -12.04 -17.92 -11.66
CA ALA A 58 -10.77 -18.64 -11.68
C ALA A 58 -10.83 -20.06 -11.06
N GLY A 59 -11.96 -20.45 -10.45
CA GLY A 59 -12.08 -21.69 -9.69
C GLY A 59 -11.21 -21.73 -8.43
N ALA A 60 -10.84 -20.56 -7.88
CA ALA A 60 -10.03 -20.45 -6.68
C ALA A 60 -10.87 -20.77 -5.42
N ALA A 61 -10.25 -21.36 -4.40
CA ALA A 61 -10.85 -21.49 -3.10
C ALA A 61 -10.90 -20.11 -2.43
N TRP A 62 -12.10 -19.54 -2.35
CA TRP A 62 -12.32 -18.22 -1.77
C TRP A 62 -12.75 -18.32 -0.31
N GLU A 63 -12.11 -17.55 0.56
CA GLU A 63 -12.46 -17.41 1.97
C GLU A 63 -12.51 -15.93 2.38
N GLN A 64 -13.26 -15.63 3.44
CA GLN A 64 -13.34 -14.30 4.04
C GLN A 64 -12.98 -14.38 5.52
N HIS A 65 -12.22 -13.41 6.00
CA HIS A 65 -11.73 -13.33 7.36
C HIS A 65 -12.09 -11.96 7.94
N SER A 66 -12.97 -11.91 8.93
CA SER A 66 -13.41 -10.66 9.55
C SER A 66 -12.29 -10.04 10.39
N VAL A 67 -12.02 -8.75 10.15
CA VAL A 67 -11.07 -7.93 10.89
C VAL A 67 -11.81 -7.02 11.87
N LEU A 68 -12.85 -6.35 11.40
CA LEU A 68 -13.63 -5.38 12.17
C LEU A 68 -15.09 -5.43 11.72
N GLN A 69 -16.01 -5.31 12.68
CA GLN A 69 -17.43 -5.07 12.41
C GLN A 69 -17.82 -3.76 13.10
N GLU A 70 -18.22 -2.75 12.33
CA GLU A 70 -18.58 -1.41 12.82
C GLU A 70 -19.76 -0.86 12.00
N ASP A 71 -20.75 -0.26 12.67
CA ASP A 71 -21.93 0.37 12.04
C ASP A 71 -22.69 -0.52 11.03
N GLY A 72 -22.68 -1.84 11.27
CA GLY A 72 -23.33 -2.82 10.38
C GLY A 72 -22.52 -3.17 9.12
N PHE A 73 -21.28 -2.68 9.00
CA PHE A 73 -20.33 -3.05 7.96
C PHE A 73 -19.31 -4.05 8.49
N ASP A 74 -19.04 -5.09 7.70
CA ASP A 74 -17.97 -6.04 7.97
C ASP A 74 -16.76 -5.72 7.07
N TYR A 75 -15.64 -5.47 7.71
CA TYR A 75 -14.35 -5.22 7.08
C TYR A 75 -13.56 -6.53 7.10
N THR A 76 -13.47 -7.18 5.93
CA THR A 76 -12.88 -8.50 5.77
C THR A 76 -11.61 -8.46 4.93
N VAL A 77 -10.66 -9.33 5.27
CA VAL A 77 -9.64 -9.80 4.33
C VAL A 77 -10.23 -10.98 3.59
N ASP A 78 -10.26 -10.91 2.26
CA ASP A 78 -10.68 -11.99 1.39
C ASP A 78 -9.45 -12.66 0.78
N THR A 79 -9.48 -13.98 0.67
CA THR A 79 -8.41 -14.76 0.05
C THR A 79 -8.94 -15.53 -1.15
N ALA A 80 -8.07 -15.76 -2.12
CA ALA A 80 -8.33 -16.67 -3.23
C ALA A 80 -7.12 -17.57 -3.40
N PHE A 81 -7.28 -18.85 -3.11
CA PHE A 81 -6.21 -19.84 -3.18
C PHE A 81 -6.36 -20.74 -4.40
N VAL A 82 -5.31 -20.81 -5.22
CA VAL A 82 -5.23 -21.70 -6.37
C VAL A 82 -4.11 -22.71 -6.11
N ARG A 83 -4.46 -23.99 -6.06
CA ARG A 83 -3.48 -25.07 -5.85
C ARG A 83 -2.76 -25.40 -7.16
N GLY A 84 -1.43 -25.31 -7.13
CA GLY A 84 -0.57 -25.77 -8.23
C GLY A 84 -0.01 -27.16 -7.96
N LYS A 85 0.49 -27.84 -9.02
CA LYS A 85 1.14 -29.16 -8.88
C LYS A 85 2.44 -29.10 -8.09
N ARG A 86 3.18 -27.98 -8.13
CA ARG A 86 4.33 -27.71 -7.24
C ARG A 86 3.85 -27.16 -5.90
N SER A 87 3.05 -27.94 -5.19
CA SER A 87 2.33 -27.49 -3.98
C SER A 87 3.21 -27.07 -2.80
N LYS A 88 4.51 -27.38 -2.82
CA LYS A 88 5.49 -26.92 -1.82
C LYS A 88 6.09 -25.54 -2.13
N ASN A 89 5.80 -24.99 -3.31
CA ASN A 89 6.19 -23.64 -3.70
C ASN A 89 4.96 -22.73 -3.61
N LEU A 90 5.07 -21.60 -2.91
CA LEU A 90 3.95 -20.68 -2.67
C LEU A 90 4.26 -19.27 -3.16
N LEU A 91 3.40 -18.74 -4.03
CA LEU A 91 3.38 -17.33 -4.40
C LEU A 91 2.23 -16.63 -3.65
N VAL A 92 2.56 -15.74 -2.72
CA VAL A 92 1.60 -14.87 -2.05
C VAL A 92 1.57 -13.53 -2.79
N HIS A 93 0.41 -13.13 -3.31
CA HIS A 93 0.21 -11.84 -3.94
C HIS A 93 -0.78 -11.01 -3.13
N MET A 94 -0.28 -9.97 -2.48
CA MET A 94 -0.98 -9.20 -1.46
C MET A 94 -1.30 -7.79 -1.96
N SER A 95 -2.42 -7.25 -1.48
CA SER A 95 -2.81 -5.86 -1.71
C SER A 95 -3.31 -5.21 -0.41
N GLY A 96 -3.17 -3.88 -0.34
CA GLY A 96 -3.78 -3.05 0.69
C GLY A 96 -3.22 -3.25 2.08
N ALA A 97 -1.92 -3.56 2.19
CA ALA A 97 -1.19 -3.40 3.46
C ALA A 97 -1.33 -1.97 3.99
N ARG A 98 -1.36 -0.96 3.11
CA ARG A 98 -1.73 0.41 3.48
C ARG A 98 -3.02 0.84 2.78
N GLY A 99 -4.12 0.17 3.12
CA GLY A 99 -5.49 0.61 2.87
C GLY A 99 -5.75 1.19 1.48
N VAL A 100 -5.66 2.52 1.34
CA VAL A 100 -5.84 3.26 0.08
C VAL A 100 -4.96 2.79 -1.09
N ASP A 101 -3.76 2.25 -0.83
CA ASP A 101 -2.94 1.68 -1.90
C ASP A 101 -3.47 0.32 -2.43
N GLY A 102 -4.38 -0.29 -1.68
CA GLY A 102 -5.03 -1.55 -2.01
C GLY A 102 -5.83 -1.53 -3.31
N PHE A 103 -6.34 -0.38 -3.75
CA PHE A 103 -7.06 -0.27 -5.03
C PHE A 103 -6.20 -0.66 -6.23
N THR A 104 -4.92 -0.28 -6.21
CA THR A 104 -3.97 -0.59 -7.27
C THR A 104 -3.64 -2.08 -7.30
N GLY A 105 -3.30 -2.67 -6.14
CA GLY A 105 -3.03 -4.11 -6.03
C GLY A 105 -4.26 -4.97 -6.33
N SER A 106 -5.44 -4.54 -5.87
CA SER A 106 -6.72 -5.18 -6.13
C SER A 106 -6.99 -5.32 -7.63
N ALA A 107 -6.77 -4.25 -8.41
CA ALA A 107 -6.98 -4.31 -9.86
C ALA A 107 -6.05 -5.31 -10.56
N VAL A 108 -4.79 -5.41 -10.13
CA VAL A 108 -3.85 -6.43 -10.63
C VAL A 108 -4.35 -7.83 -10.29
N GLN A 109 -4.81 -8.06 -9.05
CA GLN A 109 -5.37 -9.34 -8.61
C GLN A 109 -6.61 -9.73 -9.42
N VAL A 110 -7.57 -8.82 -9.60
CA VAL A 110 -8.79 -9.05 -10.41
C VAL A 110 -8.41 -9.42 -11.84
N LYS A 111 -7.45 -8.72 -12.46
CA LYS A 111 -6.98 -9.07 -13.81
C LYS A 111 -6.33 -10.45 -13.87
N LEU A 112 -5.44 -10.76 -12.94
CA LEU A 112 -4.76 -12.06 -12.88
C LEU A 112 -5.74 -13.22 -12.69
N LEU A 113 -6.76 -13.05 -11.84
CA LEU A 113 -7.80 -14.04 -11.60
C LEU A 113 -8.72 -14.21 -12.81
N ARG A 114 -9.19 -13.13 -13.44
CA ARG A 114 -10.01 -13.21 -14.67
C ARG A 114 -9.30 -13.84 -15.86
N GLU A 115 -7.99 -13.62 -15.97
CA GLU A 115 -7.15 -14.20 -17.02
C GLU A 115 -6.53 -15.55 -16.62
N TRP A 116 -6.91 -16.08 -15.45
CA TRP A 116 -6.41 -17.35 -14.94
C TRP A 116 -6.87 -18.51 -15.83
N ASN A 117 -5.98 -19.45 -16.11
CA ASN A 117 -6.28 -20.60 -16.96
C ASN A 117 -5.37 -21.80 -16.64
N SER A 118 -5.70 -22.94 -17.24
CA SER A 118 -5.05 -24.24 -16.97
C SER A 118 -3.56 -24.30 -17.30
N SER A 119 -3.01 -23.35 -18.08
CA SER A 119 -1.56 -23.32 -18.36
C SER A 119 -0.70 -23.11 -17.11
N ARG A 120 -1.31 -22.69 -15.99
CA ARG A 120 -0.64 -22.45 -14.72
C ARG A 120 -0.73 -23.62 -13.73
N GLU A 121 -1.42 -24.70 -14.08
CA GLU A 121 -1.60 -25.85 -13.18
C GLU A 121 -0.28 -26.52 -12.78
N ASP A 122 0.72 -26.53 -13.67
CA ASP A 122 2.02 -27.15 -13.43
C ASP A 122 2.95 -26.33 -12.50
N GLY A 123 2.53 -25.11 -12.10
CA GLY A 123 3.34 -24.19 -11.30
C GLY A 123 3.16 -24.30 -9.78
N PRO A 124 3.62 -23.28 -9.03
CA PRO A 124 3.42 -23.16 -7.59
C PRO A 124 1.94 -22.98 -7.24
N SER A 125 1.61 -23.21 -5.96
CA SER A 125 0.34 -22.72 -5.43
C SER A 125 0.38 -21.20 -5.29
N VAL A 126 -0.77 -20.55 -5.48
CA VAL A 126 -0.89 -19.09 -5.43
C VAL A 126 -1.96 -18.70 -4.42
N LEU A 127 -1.59 -17.82 -3.49
CA LEU A 127 -2.50 -17.20 -2.54
C LEU A 127 -2.63 -15.72 -2.87
N PHE A 128 -3.81 -15.29 -3.30
CA PHE A 128 -4.15 -13.87 -3.37
C PHE A 128 -4.76 -13.41 -2.06
N VAL A 129 -4.32 -12.27 -1.53
CA VAL A 129 -4.83 -11.66 -0.30
C VAL A 129 -5.36 -10.25 -0.61
N HIS A 130 -6.68 -10.05 -0.50
CA HIS A 130 -7.39 -8.82 -0.84
C HIS A 130 -8.36 -8.42 0.28
N ALA A 131 -8.18 -7.34 1.02
CA ALA A 131 -7.00 -6.51 1.14
C ALA A 131 -6.66 -6.46 2.63
N VAL A 132 -5.38 -6.41 2.98
CA VAL A 132 -4.92 -6.63 4.37
C VAL A 132 -5.51 -5.61 5.36
N ASN A 133 -5.62 -4.34 4.95
CA ASN A 133 -6.23 -3.27 5.73
C ASN A 133 -7.58 -2.85 5.10
N PRO A 134 -8.66 -3.62 5.33
CA PRO A 134 -9.96 -3.34 4.73
C PRO A 134 -10.57 -2.01 5.21
N TYR A 135 -10.36 -1.64 6.48
CA TYR A 135 -10.81 -0.35 7.02
C TYR A 135 -10.11 0.82 6.32
N GLY A 136 -8.77 0.80 6.25
CA GLY A 136 -8.00 1.84 5.59
C GLY A 136 -8.40 2.00 4.12
N MET A 137 -8.64 0.90 3.42
CA MET A 137 -9.10 0.93 2.03
C MET A 137 -10.50 1.54 1.90
N ALA A 138 -11.43 1.21 2.79
CA ALA A 138 -12.79 1.74 2.78
C ALA A 138 -12.86 3.24 3.09
N HIS A 139 -11.94 3.74 3.91
CA HIS A 139 -11.89 5.13 4.36
C HIS A 139 -10.80 5.97 3.66
N PHE A 140 -10.19 5.46 2.59
CA PHE A 140 -9.09 6.11 1.86
C PHE A 140 -7.91 6.54 2.74
N ARG A 141 -7.57 5.72 3.74
CA ARG A 141 -6.44 5.94 4.64
C ARG A 141 -5.32 4.93 4.37
N THR A 142 -4.09 5.29 4.73
CA THR A 142 -2.97 4.33 4.73
C THR A 142 -2.94 3.46 5.99
N CYS A 143 -3.48 3.96 7.10
CA CYS A 143 -3.52 3.30 8.40
C CYS A 143 -4.87 2.61 8.66
N ASN A 144 -4.94 1.78 9.70
CA ASN A 144 -6.17 1.08 10.10
C ASN A 144 -7.10 1.97 10.97
N GLU A 145 -8.12 1.36 11.55
CA GLU A 145 -9.10 1.96 12.45
C GLU A 145 -8.47 2.66 13.67
N GLU A 146 -7.37 2.12 14.19
CA GLU A 146 -6.61 2.66 15.32
C GLU A 146 -5.49 3.65 14.89
N ASN A 147 -5.53 4.13 13.65
CA ASN A 147 -4.50 5.00 13.07
C ASN A 147 -3.11 4.34 12.94
N VAL A 148 -3.05 3.01 12.99
CA VAL A 148 -1.80 2.24 12.89
C VAL A 148 -1.43 1.96 11.44
N ASP A 149 -0.18 2.26 11.07
CA ASP A 149 0.45 1.81 9.84
C ASP A 149 0.84 0.33 9.98
N LEU A 150 0.13 -0.55 9.27
CA LEU A 150 0.37 -1.98 9.31
C LEU A 150 1.75 -2.36 8.74
N GLY A 151 2.38 -1.49 7.94
CA GLY A 151 3.75 -1.63 7.48
C GLY A 151 4.81 -1.42 8.57
N SER A 152 4.38 -1.05 9.78
CA SER A 152 5.23 -0.95 10.98
C SER A 152 4.64 -1.75 12.15
N ASN A 153 3.77 -2.73 11.89
CA ASN A 153 3.07 -3.47 12.95
C ASN A 153 3.40 -4.98 12.97
N TYR A 154 4.06 -5.51 11.93
CA TYR A 154 4.46 -6.92 11.85
C TYR A 154 5.75 -7.14 12.66
N LEU A 155 5.61 -7.29 13.97
CA LEU A 155 6.74 -7.43 14.90
C LEU A 155 6.67 -8.76 15.66
N SER A 156 7.83 -9.32 16.02
CA SER A 156 7.87 -10.42 16.99
C SER A 156 7.64 -9.91 18.41
N PRO A 157 7.30 -10.77 19.39
CA PRO A 157 7.17 -10.35 20.79
C PRO A 157 8.41 -9.62 21.34
N LYS A 158 9.61 -10.06 20.93
CA LYS A 158 10.87 -9.43 21.32
C LYS A 158 11.05 -8.05 20.67
N ASP A 159 10.64 -7.91 19.40
CA ASP A 159 10.74 -6.62 18.71
C ASP A 159 9.76 -5.61 19.29
N TRP A 160 8.56 -6.06 19.74
CA TRP A 160 7.61 -5.23 20.48
C TRP A 160 8.22 -4.65 21.76
N GLU A 161 8.88 -5.47 22.58
CA GLU A 161 9.60 -4.98 23.76
C GLU A 161 10.66 -3.94 23.38
N GLY A 162 11.37 -4.18 22.27
CA GLY A 162 12.37 -3.25 21.74
C GLY A 162 11.78 -1.90 21.36
N VAL A 163 10.76 -1.87 20.49
CA VAL A 163 10.20 -0.61 19.97
C VAL A 163 9.50 0.21 21.04
N LEU A 164 8.88 -0.44 22.03
CA LEU A 164 8.21 0.24 23.14
C LEU A 164 9.19 0.75 24.21
N ALA A 165 10.37 0.15 24.33
CA ALA A 165 11.42 0.61 25.23
C ALA A 165 12.30 1.72 24.63
N LEU A 166 12.27 1.92 23.31
CA LEU A 166 13.03 2.98 22.66
C LEU A 166 12.57 4.36 23.14
N ASN A 167 13.53 5.30 23.20
CA ASN A 167 13.19 6.68 23.46
C ASN A 167 12.27 7.20 22.32
N PRO A 168 11.08 7.72 22.65
CA PRO A 168 10.09 8.25 21.70
C PRO A 168 10.65 9.17 20.61
N ASN A 169 11.64 10.00 20.94
CA ASN A 169 12.21 10.98 20.00
C ASN A 169 13.61 10.59 19.46
N SER A 170 14.02 9.33 19.59
CA SER A 170 15.35 8.87 19.15
C SER A 170 15.63 9.09 17.66
N SER A 171 14.59 9.18 16.82
CA SER A 171 14.67 9.44 15.37
C SER A 171 14.48 10.91 14.96
N GLY A 172 14.33 11.83 15.93
CA GLY A 172 13.98 13.23 15.68
C GLY A 172 12.55 13.43 15.15
N TYR A 173 11.70 12.41 15.31
CA TYR A 173 10.33 12.41 14.79
C TYR A 173 9.49 13.54 15.37
N ASP A 174 9.60 13.81 16.67
CA ASP A 174 8.80 14.84 17.32
C ASP A 174 9.10 16.22 16.76
N GLU A 175 10.36 16.51 16.45
CA GLU A 175 10.69 17.81 15.87
C GLU A 175 10.17 17.95 14.42
N VAL A 176 9.99 16.84 13.69
CA VAL A 176 9.35 16.86 12.37
C VAL A 176 7.85 17.04 12.54
N LEU A 177 7.23 16.31 13.46
CA LEU A 177 5.82 16.45 13.81
C LEU A 177 5.46 17.86 14.26
N GLU A 178 6.21 18.46 15.18
CA GLU A 178 5.94 19.81 15.68
C GLU A 178 5.83 20.84 14.54
N SER A 179 6.57 20.62 13.45
CA SER A 179 6.55 21.50 12.28
C SER A 179 5.40 21.23 11.30
N LEU A 180 4.90 20.00 11.22
CA LEU A 180 3.94 19.56 10.19
C LEU A 180 2.56 19.20 10.74
N GLN A 181 2.51 18.60 11.92
CA GLN A 181 1.28 18.16 12.58
C GLN A 181 0.38 19.35 12.90
N MET A 182 -0.92 19.12 12.80
CA MET A 182 -1.94 20.11 13.14
C MET A 182 -2.61 19.70 14.44
N SER A 183 -2.86 20.68 15.31
CA SER A 183 -3.56 20.51 16.59
C SER A 183 -5.06 20.84 16.50
N ARG A 184 -5.61 20.94 15.29
CA ARG A 184 -7.01 21.25 15.02
C ARG A 184 -7.41 20.83 13.60
N ALA A 185 -8.71 20.82 13.34
CA ALA A 185 -9.27 20.58 12.02
C ALA A 185 -8.66 21.51 10.96
N PRO A 186 -8.30 20.99 9.76
CA PRO A 186 -7.78 21.81 8.68
C PRO A 186 -8.81 22.83 8.18
N ARG A 187 -8.41 24.11 8.09
CA ARG A 187 -9.16 25.15 7.38
C ARG A 187 -8.64 25.24 5.94
N PHE A 188 -9.38 25.95 5.10
CA PHE A 188 -8.96 26.26 3.73
C PHE A 188 -7.53 26.81 3.64
N ILE A 189 -7.18 27.79 4.48
CA ILE A 189 -5.83 28.38 4.48
C ILE A 189 -4.73 27.40 4.90
N ASP A 190 -5.05 26.41 5.73
CA ASP A 190 -4.06 25.46 6.25
C ASP A 190 -3.55 24.51 5.16
N ARG A 191 -4.37 24.28 4.12
CA ARG A 191 -4.01 23.48 2.92
C ARG A 191 -2.81 24.05 2.17
N TYR A 192 -2.68 25.38 2.16
CA TYR A 192 -1.56 26.09 1.53
C TYR A 192 -0.42 26.35 2.52
N MET A 193 -0.74 26.72 3.76
CA MET A 193 0.25 26.93 4.81
C MET A 193 1.05 25.66 5.12
N PHE A 194 0.46 24.48 4.94
CA PHE A 194 1.17 23.21 5.09
C PHE A 194 2.37 23.12 4.14
N LEU A 195 2.21 23.49 2.86
CA LEU A 195 3.31 23.47 1.90
C LEU A 195 4.42 24.43 2.32
N PHE A 196 4.07 25.61 2.83
CA PHE A 196 5.06 26.55 3.37
C PHE A 196 5.83 25.96 4.56
N ARG A 197 5.14 25.32 5.51
CA ARG A 197 5.77 24.63 6.66
C ARG A 197 6.69 23.50 6.19
N LEU A 198 6.25 22.72 5.21
CA LEU A 198 7.03 21.63 4.64
C LEU A 198 8.28 22.14 3.92
N VAL A 199 8.17 23.18 3.10
CA VAL A 199 9.32 23.82 2.44
C VAL A 199 10.29 24.41 3.46
N LYS A 200 9.77 25.07 4.51
CA LYS A 200 10.60 25.58 5.62
C LYS A 200 11.35 24.43 6.29
N GLY A 201 10.66 23.33 6.62
CA GLY A 201 11.26 22.13 7.21
C GLY A 201 12.36 21.53 6.32
N ILE A 202 12.13 21.46 5.01
CA ILE A 202 13.14 21.00 4.03
C ILE A 202 14.34 21.93 4.01
N ALA A 203 14.13 23.25 4.04
CA ALA A 203 15.20 24.23 4.04
C ALA A 203 16.05 24.18 5.32
N THR A 204 15.45 23.88 6.47
CA THR A 204 16.14 23.85 7.76
C THR A 204 16.77 22.49 8.10
N LYS A 205 16.13 21.38 7.75
CA LYS A 205 16.55 20.03 8.17
C LYS A 205 17.05 19.15 7.02
N GLY A 206 16.77 19.54 5.78
CA GLY A 206 17.08 18.76 4.59
C GLY A 206 15.99 17.75 4.24
N LEU A 207 15.79 17.53 2.93
CA LEU A 207 14.78 16.60 2.41
C LEU A 207 15.07 15.14 2.80
N GLY A 208 16.34 14.75 2.85
CA GLY A 208 16.74 13.37 3.19
C GLY A 208 16.32 12.99 4.60
N VAL A 209 16.57 13.88 5.58
CA VAL A 209 16.17 13.67 6.99
C VAL A 209 14.66 13.55 7.11
N LEU A 210 13.90 14.48 6.52
CA LEU A 210 12.44 14.41 6.55
C LEU A 210 11.88 13.12 5.94
N LYS A 211 12.45 12.68 4.81
CA LYS A 211 12.06 11.40 4.18
C LYS A 211 12.38 10.22 5.07
N GLN A 212 13.58 10.19 5.65
CA GLN A 212 14.01 9.12 6.54
C GLN A 212 13.09 9.05 7.77
N THR A 213 12.92 10.17 8.48
CA THR A 213 12.10 10.27 9.68
C THR A 213 10.66 9.86 9.44
N LEU A 214 10.03 10.30 8.33
CA LEU A 214 8.66 9.90 7.98
C LEU A 214 8.54 8.46 7.49
N SER A 215 9.64 7.79 7.11
CA SER A 215 9.62 6.40 6.64
C SER A 215 9.92 5.39 7.76
N THR A 216 10.63 5.80 8.82
CA THR A 216 10.98 4.91 9.95
C THR A 216 9.76 4.58 10.83
N GLY A 217 8.71 5.40 10.79
CA GLY A 217 7.56 5.27 11.69
C GLY A 217 7.89 5.67 13.15
N GLN A 218 6.89 5.55 14.03
CA GLN A 218 6.99 5.83 15.46
C GLN A 218 5.95 5.05 16.26
N TYR A 219 6.15 4.88 17.57
CA TYR A 219 5.30 4.03 18.42
C TYR A 219 4.76 4.74 19.68
N HIS A 220 4.85 6.08 19.75
CA HIS A 220 4.50 6.86 20.96
C HIS A 220 3.37 7.88 20.77
N ARG A 221 3.06 8.28 19.53
CA ARG A 221 2.02 9.26 19.17
C ARG A 221 0.93 8.60 18.35
N SER A 222 -0.09 8.07 19.01
CA SER A 222 -1.24 7.44 18.32
C SER A 222 -2.02 8.41 17.42
N ASP A 223 -1.90 9.71 17.68
CA ASP A 223 -2.55 10.79 16.92
C ASP A 223 -1.77 11.23 15.67
N ALA A 224 -0.58 10.69 15.42
CA ALA A 224 0.31 11.13 14.35
C ALA A 224 0.42 10.12 13.20
N VAL A 225 0.76 10.62 12.01
CA VAL A 225 1.09 9.79 10.84
C VAL A 225 2.23 8.83 11.20
N GLY A 226 2.26 7.64 10.58
CA GLY A 226 3.35 6.67 10.76
C GLY A 226 3.38 5.99 12.13
N PHE A 227 2.26 6.01 12.86
CA PHE A 227 2.14 5.29 14.13
C PHE A 227 2.12 3.78 13.91
N GLY A 228 3.02 3.02 14.55
CA GLY A 228 3.14 1.56 14.42
C GLY A 228 2.27 0.76 15.41
N GLY A 229 1.56 1.42 16.33
CA GLY A 229 0.73 0.76 17.34
C GLY A 229 1.43 0.56 18.69
N HIS A 230 0.68 0.12 19.70
CA HIS A 230 1.23 -0.35 20.98
C HIS A 230 1.15 -1.87 21.15
N GLY A 231 0.82 -2.57 20.06
CA GLY A 231 0.63 -4.01 19.99
C GLY A 231 0.16 -4.43 18.60
N GLU A 232 0.20 -5.73 18.35
CA GLU A 232 -0.24 -6.31 17.08
C GLU A 232 -1.73 -5.99 16.83
N GLN A 233 -2.02 -5.48 15.63
CA GLN A 233 -3.37 -5.14 15.19
C GLN A 233 -4.07 -6.37 14.62
N ARG A 234 -5.41 -6.38 14.71
CA ARG A 234 -6.23 -7.53 14.28
C ARG A 234 -5.98 -7.92 12.82
N ALA A 235 -5.77 -6.95 11.94
CA ALA A 235 -5.44 -7.19 10.53
C ALA A 235 -4.14 -8.01 10.35
N ILE A 236 -3.09 -7.72 11.15
CA ILE A 236 -1.85 -8.49 11.12
C ILE A 236 -2.06 -9.88 11.71
N THR A 237 -2.80 -10.01 12.81
CA THR A 237 -3.14 -11.32 13.37
C THR A 237 -3.87 -12.20 12.35
N VAL A 238 -4.88 -11.65 11.66
CA VAL A 238 -5.61 -12.34 10.57
C VAL A 238 -4.67 -12.73 9.43
N LEU A 239 -3.77 -11.84 9.00
CA LEU A 239 -2.77 -12.17 7.99
C LEU A 239 -1.87 -13.34 8.43
N ARG A 240 -1.40 -13.33 9.67
CA ARG A 240 -0.60 -14.44 10.24
C ARG A 240 -1.39 -15.75 10.28
N GLU A 241 -2.66 -15.71 10.68
CA GLU A 241 -3.57 -16.87 10.67
C GLU A 241 -3.73 -17.45 9.26
N ILE A 242 -3.99 -16.59 8.26
CA ILE A 242 -4.08 -16.98 6.85
C ILE A 242 -2.78 -17.64 6.38
N LEU A 243 -1.62 -16.98 6.58
CA LEU A 243 -0.33 -17.51 6.13
C LEU A 243 0.03 -18.84 6.80
N LYS A 244 -0.25 -18.98 8.11
CA LYS A 244 -0.06 -20.24 8.84
C LYS A 244 -0.95 -21.35 8.27
N SER A 245 -2.22 -21.05 7.99
CA SER A 245 -3.14 -22.06 7.45
C SER A 245 -2.65 -22.63 6.11
N GLN A 246 -2.06 -21.78 5.26
CA GLN A 246 -1.54 -22.19 3.95
C GLN A 246 -0.14 -22.81 4.03
N SER A 247 0.64 -22.53 5.09
CA SER A 247 1.99 -23.08 5.24
C SER A 247 2.04 -24.48 5.86
N ILE A 248 0.95 -24.96 6.46
CA ILE A 248 0.83 -26.30 7.07
C ILE A 248 1.21 -27.43 6.09
N THR A 249 1.07 -27.22 4.79
CA THR A 249 1.41 -28.22 3.77
C THR A 249 2.92 -28.40 3.53
N GLY A 250 3.77 -27.72 4.29
CA GLY A 250 5.24 -27.86 4.22
C GLY A 250 5.84 -27.10 3.05
N ILE A 251 5.68 -25.77 3.06
CA ILE A 251 6.26 -24.88 2.05
C ILE A 251 7.80 -24.93 2.13
N GLU A 252 8.44 -25.18 0.98
CA GLU A 252 9.90 -25.23 0.86
C GLU A 252 10.49 -23.92 0.32
N LYS A 253 9.73 -23.23 -0.54
CA LYS A 253 10.10 -21.94 -1.17
C LYS A 253 8.87 -21.07 -1.29
N SER A 254 9.02 -19.77 -1.02
CA SER A 254 7.93 -18.82 -1.23
C SER A 254 8.40 -17.46 -1.70
N ILE A 255 7.50 -16.78 -2.41
CA ILE A 255 7.64 -15.37 -2.73
C ILE A 255 6.38 -14.67 -2.23
N LEU A 256 6.54 -13.62 -1.42
CA LEU A 256 5.50 -12.66 -1.13
C LEU A 256 5.72 -11.41 -1.99
N LEU A 257 4.74 -11.06 -2.81
CA LEU A 257 4.69 -9.83 -3.59
C LEU A 257 3.58 -8.93 -3.05
N ASP A 258 3.96 -7.82 -2.43
CA ASP A 258 3.05 -6.82 -1.88
C ASP A 258 2.94 -5.63 -2.84
N VAL A 259 1.79 -5.49 -3.49
CA VAL A 259 1.56 -4.43 -4.46
C VAL A 259 1.08 -3.17 -3.74
N ARG A 260 1.90 -2.12 -3.81
CA ARG A 260 1.72 -0.84 -3.14
C ARG A 260 1.85 0.33 -4.11
N THR A 261 1.51 1.52 -3.63
CA THR A 261 1.72 2.77 -4.35
C THR A 261 2.63 3.72 -3.58
N GLY A 262 3.32 4.63 -4.23
CA GLY A 262 4.26 5.49 -3.52
C GLY A 262 4.59 6.77 -4.27
N PRO A 263 5.24 7.71 -3.58
CA PRO A 263 5.68 8.94 -4.22
C PRO A 263 6.67 8.63 -5.34
N GLY A 264 6.43 9.13 -6.54
CA GLY A 264 7.22 8.82 -7.72
C GLY A 264 6.62 9.35 -9.01
N LYS A 265 7.26 9.01 -10.13
CA LYS A 265 6.68 9.24 -11.45
C LYS A 265 5.47 8.33 -11.62
N GLU A 266 4.34 8.88 -12.02
CA GLU A 266 3.10 8.14 -12.26
C GLU A 266 3.32 6.89 -13.13
N GLY A 267 2.92 5.72 -12.64
CA GLY A 267 3.02 4.43 -13.34
C GLY A 267 4.44 3.87 -13.47
N ALA A 268 5.46 4.55 -12.91
CA ALA A 268 6.78 3.97 -12.76
C ALA A 268 6.74 2.86 -11.70
N GLU A 269 7.41 1.75 -11.97
CA GLU A 269 7.42 0.58 -11.09
C GLU A 269 8.81 0.46 -10.48
N THR A 270 8.84 0.11 -9.20
CA THR A 270 10.05 -0.27 -8.49
C THR A 270 9.79 -1.50 -7.64
N ILE A 271 10.70 -2.46 -7.69
CA ILE A 271 10.72 -3.61 -6.80
C ILE A 271 11.66 -3.30 -5.64
N VAL A 272 11.14 -3.37 -4.41
CA VAL A 272 11.92 -3.16 -3.19
C VAL A 272 11.99 -4.48 -2.41
N PRO A 273 13.15 -5.14 -2.38
CA PRO A 273 13.37 -6.36 -1.60
C PRO A 273 13.40 -6.07 -0.10
N SER A 274 13.05 -7.07 0.71
CA SER A 274 13.03 -6.96 2.17
C SER A 274 14.42 -6.84 2.80
N SER A 275 15.45 -7.40 2.16
CA SER A 275 16.84 -7.28 2.61
C SER A 275 17.79 -6.93 1.46
N ARG A 276 19.03 -6.57 1.81
CA ARG A 276 20.07 -6.26 0.82
C ARG A 276 20.50 -7.52 0.06
N GLU A 277 20.53 -8.66 0.72
CA GLU A 277 20.86 -9.97 0.15
C GLU A 277 19.83 -10.37 -0.90
N ASP A 278 18.54 -10.13 -0.61
CA ASP A 278 17.42 -10.39 -1.52
C ASP A 278 17.46 -9.50 -2.77
N ALA A 279 18.21 -8.39 -2.77
CA ALA A 279 18.27 -7.47 -3.92
C ALA A 279 18.93 -8.06 -5.16
N ALA A 280 19.96 -8.89 -4.97
CA ALA A 280 20.60 -9.59 -6.09
C ALA A 280 19.63 -10.60 -6.72
N ILE A 281 18.90 -11.34 -5.88
CA ILE A 281 17.87 -12.30 -6.30
C ILE A 281 16.69 -11.57 -6.98
N ALA A 282 16.26 -10.43 -6.46
CA ALA A 282 15.21 -9.62 -7.10
C ALA A 282 15.59 -9.22 -8.53
N THR A 283 16.86 -8.88 -8.78
CA THR A 283 17.32 -8.45 -10.11
C THR A 283 17.30 -9.61 -11.11
N THR A 284 17.51 -10.85 -10.67
CA THR A 284 17.42 -12.03 -11.54
C THR A 284 15.97 -12.43 -11.81
N ILE A 285 15.08 -12.26 -10.84
CA ILE A 285 13.64 -12.56 -10.99
C ILE A 285 12.95 -11.50 -11.87
N PHE A 286 13.15 -10.21 -11.56
CA PHE A 286 12.41 -9.10 -12.16
C PHE A 286 13.24 -8.34 -13.19
N THR A 287 13.70 -9.04 -14.24
CA THR A 287 14.64 -8.52 -15.25
C THR A 287 14.19 -7.25 -16.00
N GLY A 288 12.90 -6.95 -16.03
CA GLY A 288 12.32 -5.76 -16.67
C GLY A 288 11.98 -4.61 -15.71
N ALA A 289 12.09 -4.82 -14.39
CA ALA A 289 11.70 -3.85 -13.39
C ALA A 289 12.92 -3.17 -12.76
N LYS A 290 12.73 -1.95 -12.26
CA LYS A 290 13.77 -1.25 -11.51
C LYS A 290 13.81 -1.79 -10.08
N VAL A 291 14.84 -2.57 -9.76
CA VAL A 291 15.10 -2.98 -8.38
C VAL A 291 15.79 -1.84 -7.63
N VAL A 292 15.22 -1.44 -6.50
CA VAL A 292 15.80 -0.41 -5.62
C VAL A 292 16.14 -1.09 -4.30
N SER A 293 17.43 -1.28 -4.06
CA SER A 293 17.91 -1.66 -2.73
C SER A 293 17.72 -0.48 -1.78
N ASN A 294 17.36 -0.76 -0.53
CA ASN A 294 17.23 0.23 0.51
C ASN A 294 18.62 0.81 0.83
N ASN A 295 19.07 1.79 0.03
CA ASN A 295 20.42 2.34 0.10
C ASN A 295 20.55 3.24 1.34
N GLY A 296 20.82 2.62 2.49
CA GLY A 296 21.30 3.31 3.71
C GLY A 296 20.22 3.89 4.64
N GLY A 297 18.94 3.58 4.41
CA GLY A 297 17.91 3.76 5.43
C GLY A 297 17.85 2.54 6.34
N ALA A 298 17.64 2.72 7.65
CA ALA A 298 17.31 1.61 8.54
C ALA A 298 16.17 0.78 7.92
N GLU A 299 16.26 -0.56 8.03
CA GLU A 299 15.13 -1.44 7.70
C GLU A 299 13.89 -0.91 8.44
N SER A 300 12.79 -0.70 7.72
CA SER A 300 11.55 -0.22 8.33
C SER A 300 11.14 -1.23 9.38
N THR A 301 11.21 -0.83 10.65
CA THR A 301 10.86 -1.68 11.78
C THR A 301 9.38 -2.03 11.67
N GLY A 302 9.06 -3.32 11.63
CA GLY A 302 7.69 -3.82 11.54
C GLY A 302 7.16 -4.03 10.12
N ASP A 303 8.03 -4.01 9.10
CA ASP A 303 7.68 -4.42 7.75
C ASP A 303 7.09 -5.85 7.74
N ILE A 304 6.09 -6.08 6.88
CA ILE A 304 5.46 -7.39 6.71
C ILE A 304 6.44 -8.31 5.99
N VAL A 305 7.23 -9.06 6.75
CA VAL A 305 8.23 -10.03 6.28
C VAL A 305 7.99 -11.35 7.00
N PRO A 306 7.08 -12.20 6.50
CA PRO A 306 6.61 -13.38 7.22
C PRO A 306 7.55 -14.59 7.13
N ARG A 307 8.87 -14.38 7.27
CA ARG A 307 9.87 -15.47 7.29
C ARG A 307 9.65 -16.41 8.47
N ASP A 308 9.11 -15.90 9.58
CA ASP A 308 8.74 -16.69 10.76
C ASP A 308 7.65 -17.74 10.49
N ILE A 309 6.82 -17.52 9.45
CA ILE A 309 5.72 -18.42 9.08
C ILE A 309 6.01 -19.19 7.78
N LEU A 310 6.64 -18.54 6.80
CA LEU A 310 6.90 -19.10 5.48
C LEU A 310 8.28 -19.77 5.36
N GLY A 311 9.13 -19.61 6.36
CA GLY A 311 10.47 -20.20 6.44
C GLY A 311 11.57 -19.33 5.84
N GLU A 312 12.81 -19.75 6.05
CA GLU A 312 14.04 -19.01 5.68
C GLU A 312 14.20 -18.81 4.16
N ASN A 313 13.66 -19.72 3.36
CA ASN A 313 13.70 -19.63 1.89
C ASN A 313 12.59 -18.72 1.31
N SER A 314 11.94 -17.92 2.15
CA SER A 314 10.89 -16.99 1.74
C SER A 314 11.49 -15.64 1.32
N LEU A 315 11.20 -15.23 0.09
CA LEU A 315 11.54 -13.91 -0.43
C LEU A 315 10.34 -12.97 -0.29
N THR A 316 10.58 -11.74 0.15
CA THR A 316 9.52 -10.72 0.26
C THR A 316 9.90 -9.49 -0.55
N PHE A 317 8.99 -9.08 -1.43
CA PHE A 317 9.16 -7.95 -2.33
C PHE A 317 7.96 -7.00 -2.23
N LYS A 318 8.24 -5.71 -2.10
CA LYS A 318 7.26 -4.64 -2.27
C LYS A 318 7.32 -4.16 -3.72
N GLU A 319 6.27 -4.41 -4.49
CA GLU A 319 6.10 -3.84 -5.82
C GLU A 319 5.41 -2.48 -5.68
N THR A 320 6.16 -1.40 -5.89
CA THR A 320 5.66 -0.04 -5.67
C THR A 320 5.44 0.70 -6.98
N PHE A 321 4.22 1.18 -7.19
CA PHE A 321 3.87 2.07 -8.30
C PHE A 321 3.92 3.53 -7.90
N GLY A 322 4.73 4.31 -8.61
CA GLY A 322 4.80 5.76 -8.46
C GLY A 322 3.45 6.43 -8.77
N THR A 323 3.04 7.39 -7.96
CA THR A 323 1.79 8.15 -8.14
C THR A 323 2.09 9.60 -8.47
N MET A 324 2.53 10.36 -7.47
CA MET A 324 2.82 11.78 -7.60
C MET A 324 4.03 12.19 -6.77
N ARG A 325 4.35 13.49 -6.78
CA ARG A 325 5.51 14.02 -6.04
C ARG A 325 5.32 13.88 -4.54
N TRP A 326 6.42 13.55 -3.85
CA TRP A 326 6.48 13.33 -2.40
C TRP A 326 5.80 14.41 -1.55
N LEU A 327 5.99 15.69 -1.89
CA LEU A 327 5.40 16.81 -1.14
C LEU A 327 3.86 16.76 -1.08
N PHE A 328 3.22 16.29 -2.16
CA PHE A 328 1.76 16.21 -2.23
C PHE A 328 1.21 15.01 -1.48
N VAL A 329 1.94 13.88 -1.53
CA VAL A 329 1.63 12.69 -0.72
C VAL A 329 1.70 13.04 0.77
N VAL A 330 2.80 13.67 1.22
CA VAL A 330 2.95 14.10 2.61
C VAL A 330 1.87 15.09 3.03
N ARG A 331 1.53 16.06 2.16
CA ARG A 331 0.43 17.00 2.41
C ARG A 331 -0.90 16.28 2.62
N ALA A 332 -1.24 15.34 1.74
CA ALA A 332 -2.50 14.61 1.85
C ALA A 332 -2.58 13.83 3.17
N LEU A 333 -1.52 13.08 3.51
CA LEU A 333 -1.46 12.29 4.75
C LEU A 333 -1.65 13.13 6.02
N PHE A 334 -0.92 14.24 6.14
CA PHE A 334 -0.99 15.07 7.36
C PHE A 334 -2.32 15.80 7.49
N LEU A 335 -2.89 16.30 6.39
CA LEU A 335 -4.16 17.00 6.40
C LEU A 335 -5.33 16.03 6.67
N GLU A 336 -5.31 14.84 6.08
CA GLU A 336 -6.29 13.79 6.36
C GLU A 336 -6.20 13.32 7.81
N ASN A 337 -5.01 13.01 8.32
CA ASN A 337 -4.84 12.58 9.71
C ASN A 337 -5.36 13.65 10.70
N ALA A 338 -5.09 14.94 10.43
CA ALA A 338 -5.65 16.03 11.22
C ALA A 338 -7.18 16.12 11.11
N ALA A 339 -7.75 15.94 9.91
CA ALA A 339 -9.19 15.97 9.72
C ALA A 339 -9.88 14.77 10.37
N CYS A 340 -9.27 13.58 10.36
CA CYS A 340 -9.75 12.39 11.06
C CYS A 340 -9.78 12.62 12.58
N ASN A 341 -8.73 13.20 13.15
CA ASN A 341 -8.66 13.44 14.60
C ASN A 341 -9.61 14.53 15.10
N TYR A 342 -9.79 15.61 14.33
CA TYR A 342 -10.46 16.83 14.82
C TYR A 342 -11.76 17.17 14.10
N ALA A 343 -12.14 16.43 13.07
CA ALA A 343 -13.31 16.72 12.24
C ALA A 343 -13.94 15.46 11.63
N LYS A 344 -13.81 14.28 12.26
CA LYS A 344 -14.34 13.00 11.78
C LYS A 344 -15.82 13.16 11.39
N GLY A 345 -16.18 12.64 10.21
CA GLY A 345 -17.54 12.71 9.66
C GLY A 345 -17.96 14.06 9.08
N SER A 346 -17.14 15.11 9.17
CA SER A 346 -17.43 16.41 8.55
C SER A 346 -17.13 16.41 7.04
N HIS A 347 -17.62 17.45 6.33
CA HIS A 347 -17.24 17.70 4.94
C HIS A 347 -15.72 17.89 4.78
N THR A 348 -15.05 18.57 5.73
CA THR A 348 -13.59 18.72 5.71
C THR A 348 -12.89 17.38 5.72
N HIS A 349 -13.34 16.44 6.56
CA HIS A 349 -12.79 15.09 6.62
C HIS A 349 -12.96 14.36 5.29
N ALA A 350 -14.17 14.35 4.73
CA ALA A 350 -14.43 13.72 3.43
C ALA A 350 -13.51 14.26 2.31
N VAL A 351 -13.34 15.59 2.21
CA VAL A 351 -12.46 16.19 1.19
C VAL A 351 -10.99 15.79 1.41
N MET A 352 -10.51 15.71 2.65
CA MET A 352 -9.12 15.28 2.89
C MET A 352 -8.92 13.79 2.62
N GLN A 353 -9.93 12.94 2.85
CA GLN A 353 -9.90 11.52 2.47
C GLN A 353 -9.79 11.36 0.94
N GLU A 354 -10.57 12.13 0.17
CA GLU A 354 -10.47 12.15 -1.29
C GLU A 354 -9.07 12.58 -1.77
N TRP A 355 -8.43 13.52 -1.07
CA TRP A 355 -7.06 13.91 -1.41
C TRP A 355 -6.05 12.80 -1.17
N VAL A 356 -6.21 12.00 -0.12
CA VAL A 356 -5.36 10.81 0.09
C VAL A 356 -5.66 9.77 -0.98
N ARG A 357 -6.93 9.50 -1.31
CA ARG A 357 -7.29 8.65 -2.45
C ARG A 357 -6.55 9.10 -3.71
N ASP A 358 -6.68 10.36 -4.10
CA ASP A 358 -6.11 10.85 -5.36
C ASP A 358 -4.57 10.83 -5.32
N ALA A 359 -3.96 11.06 -4.16
CA ALA A 359 -2.51 11.00 -4.01
C ALA A 359 -1.93 9.58 -4.13
N PHE A 360 -2.68 8.56 -3.73
CA PHE A 360 -2.24 7.16 -3.71
C PHE A 360 -2.83 6.32 -4.83
N TYR A 361 -3.89 6.78 -5.48
CA TYR A 361 -4.64 6.03 -6.47
C TYR A 361 -5.01 6.90 -7.70
N PRO A 362 -4.05 7.15 -8.61
CA PRO A 362 -4.31 7.89 -9.84
C PRO A 362 -5.38 7.28 -10.75
N GLN A 363 -6.32 8.10 -11.18
CA GLN A 363 -7.39 7.71 -12.11
C GLN A 363 -6.99 7.78 -13.59
N THR A 364 -5.77 8.19 -13.94
CA THR A 364 -5.39 8.33 -15.34
C THR A 364 -5.32 6.97 -16.05
N MET A 365 -5.72 6.94 -17.33
CA MET A 365 -5.61 5.73 -18.15
C MET A 365 -4.17 5.26 -18.34
N SER A 366 -3.21 6.20 -18.40
CA SER A 366 -1.78 5.89 -18.49
C SER A 366 -1.31 5.13 -17.25
N TYR A 367 -1.68 5.60 -16.05
CA TYR A 367 -1.39 4.93 -14.79
C TYR A 367 -2.02 3.53 -14.75
N LYS A 368 -3.33 3.44 -15.00
CA LYS A 368 -4.07 2.18 -14.95
C LYS A 368 -3.51 1.12 -15.91
N ASN A 369 -3.19 1.50 -17.14
CA ASN A 369 -2.56 0.60 -18.10
C ASN A 369 -1.15 0.18 -17.68
N ALA A 370 -0.34 1.11 -17.15
CA ALA A 370 1.00 0.81 -16.68
C ALA A 370 0.99 -0.17 -15.50
N VAL A 371 0.11 0.05 -14.52
CA VAL A 371 -0.10 -0.82 -13.35
C VAL A 371 -0.47 -2.23 -13.80
N LEU A 372 -1.53 -2.38 -14.60
CA LEU A 372 -1.99 -3.70 -15.02
C LEU A 372 -0.93 -4.44 -15.83
N LYS A 373 -0.24 -3.76 -16.75
CA LYS A 373 0.81 -4.38 -17.56
C LYS A 373 1.96 -4.86 -16.69
N LYS A 374 2.47 -4.00 -15.82
CA LYS A 374 3.68 -4.27 -15.03
C LYS A 374 3.42 -5.22 -13.87
N GLY A 375 2.32 -5.06 -13.15
CA GLY A 375 1.91 -5.96 -12.07
C GLY A 375 1.73 -7.40 -12.55
N VAL A 376 1.12 -7.58 -13.73
CA VAL A 376 1.01 -8.92 -14.34
C VAL A 376 2.38 -9.47 -14.74
N ILE A 377 3.30 -8.63 -15.24
CA ILE A 377 4.67 -9.04 -15.57
C ILE A 377 5.43 -9.46 -14.30
N ALA A 378 5.39 -8.66 -13.23
CA ALA A 378 6.04 -8.96 -11.96
C ALA A 378 5.51 -10.26 -11.35
N PHE A 379 4.18 -10.44 -11.30
CA PHE A 379 3.57 -11.69 -10.88
C PHE A 379 4.07 -12.89 -11.71
N ASN A 380 4.10 -12.77 -13.03
CA ASN A 380 4.56 -13.84 -13.91
C ASN A 380 6.05 -14.15 -13.74
N CYS A 381 6.89 -13.15 -13.47
CA CYS A 381 8.30 -13.35 -13.14
C CYS A 381 8.46 -14.17 -11.86
N ALA A 382 7.76 -13.79 -10.79
CA ALA A 382 7.77 -14.53 -9.53
C ALA A 382 7.23 -15.96 -9.68
N TRP A 383 6.12 -16.12 -10.41
CA TRP A 383 5.51 -17.42 -10.69
C TRP A 383 6.44 -18.35 -11.48
N ARG A 384 7.13 -17.84 -12.53
CA ARG A 384 8.10 -18.62 -13.31
C ARG A 384 9.28 -19.05 -12.48
N HIS A 385 9.84 -18.14 -11.67
CA HIS A 385 10.94 -18.47 -10.77
C HIS A 385 10.59 -19.64 -9.85
N LEU A 386 9.41 -19.60 -9.22
CA LEU A 386 8.91 -20.70 -8.37
C LEU A 386 8.47 -21.95 -9.16
N SER A 387 8.31 -21.87 -10.49
CA SER A 387 8.00 -23.02 -11.34
C SER A 387 9.25 -23.74 -11.82
N GLU A 388 10.38 -23.04 -11.89
CA GLU A 388 11.68 -23.56 -12.35
C GLU A 388 12.56 -24.01 -11.17
N ALA A 389 12.37 -23.41 -9.99
CA ALA A 389 13.02 -23.74 -8.73
C ALA A 389 12.53 -25.07 -8.14
#